data_AF-A0AA47EPK5-F1
#
_entry.id   AF-A0AA47EPK5-F1
#
_cell.length_a   1.000
_cell.length_b   1.000
_cell.length_c   1.000
_cell.angle_alpha   90.00
_cell.angle_beta   90.00
_cell.angle_gamma   90.00
#
_symmetry.space_group_name_H-M   'P 1'
#
loop_
_entity.id
_entity.type
_entity.pdbx_description
1 polymer ?
#
loop_
_entity_poly.entity_id
_entity_poly.type
_entity_poly.pdbx_seq_one_letter_code
_entity_poly.pdbx_strand_id
1 'polypeptide(L)'
;MSNKAVGLSALVLAVVVGGIVWMQEARKNEVSQHGVSSEKNKSSTEKMSGSSGLAASAQSFTQSSALSIRHPFPEIPRTRDGMSFENDPGFAESKAEQKWLDRHGYPNEKQLEAYMLAPEALLKQAAEAGDIAAQAMLDARLLPTDPKAQQRLVDAGAEGNLFALNMLASYQGGSANGDPVAAYAVSRVAEMRGDARAGITREVMIAKPLTTEQKMLGESEALRLNQAINKIYISKHGVAPILDKRPIGGQ
;
A
#
# COMPACT_ATOMS: atom_id res chain seq x y z
N MET A 1 3.93 28.93 52.74
CA MET A 1 3.90 27.46 52.92
C MET A 1 2.51 27.02 52.45
N SER A 2 2.29 26.22 51.41
CA SER A 2 3.01 25.02 50.98
C SER A 2 2.80 24.76 49.48
N ASN A 3 3.85 24.29 48.81
CA ASN A 3 3.87 23.73 47.44
C ASN A 3 3.41 22.27 47.45
N LYS A 4 2.69 21.80 46.41
CA LYS A 4 2.78 20.46 45.75
C LYS A 4 2.11 20.61 44.35
N ALA A 5 2.78 20.61 43.19
CA ALA A 5 3.60 19.59 42.52
C ALA A 5 2.80 18.37 41.98
N VAL A 6 2.57 18.43 40.65
CA VAL A 6 2.69 17.40 39.59
C VAL A 6 2.29 15.94 39.87
N GLY A 7 1.44 15.42 38.98
CA GLY A 7 1.30 13.99 38.68
C GLY A 7 0.91 13.78 37.23
N LEU A 8 1.89 13.82 36.30
CA LEU A 8 1.76 13.24 34.97
C LEU A 8 1.49 11.74 35.09
N SER A 9 0.55 11.21 34.32
CA SER A 9 0.47 9.78 34.03
C SER A 9 0.39 9.61 32.52
N ALA A 10 1.57 9.47 31.94
CA ALA A 10 1.79 9.01 30.59
C ALA A 10 1.56 7.50 30.53
N LEU A 11 0.57 7.05 29.77
CA LEU A 11 0.57 5.72 29.15
C LEU A 11 -0.53 5.68 28.09
N VAL A 12 -0.12 5.59 26.82
CA VAL A 12 -0.74 4.94 25.63
C VAL A 12 -0.23 5.73 24.41
N LEU A 13 1.05 5.54 24.09
CA LEU A 13 1.69 6.08 22.89
C LEU A 13 2.78 5.10 22.45
N ALA A 14 2.36 3.90 22.01
CA ALA A 14 3.24 2.89 21.41
C ALA A 14 2.45 1.75 20.74
N VAL A 15 1.71 2.02 19.66
CA VAL A 15 1.26 0.94 18.75
C VAL A 15 1.39 1.31 17.25
N VAL A 16 1.44 2.58 16.87
CA VAL A 16 1.34 2.93 15.44
C VAL A 16 2.72 3.02 14.77
N VAL A 17 3.23 1.86 14.31
CA VAL A 17 4.41 1.65 13.42
C VAL A 17 5.72 1.25 14.12
N GLY A 18 5.66 0.45 15.20
CA GLY A 18 6.84 -0.17 15.83
C GLY A 18 6.84 -1.70 15.93
N GLY A 19 5.78 -2.39 15.50
CA GLY A 19 5.47 -3.74 16.00
C GLY A 19 5.30 -4.88 14.99
N ILE A 20 5.77 -4.77 13.74
CA ILE A 20 5.73 -5.91 12.78
C ILE A 20 7.06 -6.06 12.02
N VAL A 21 8.17 -6.01 12.74
CA VAL A 21 9.43 -6.64 12.31
C VAL A 21 10.01 -7.29 13.57
N TRP A 22 10.25 -8.60 13.52
CA TRP A 22 10.69 -9.51 14.60
C TRP A 22 9.61 -10.25 15.40
N MET A 23 9.07 -11.31 14.80
CA MET A 23 8.77 -12.55 15.55
C MET A 23 8.61 -13.73 14.58
N GLN A 24 9.72 -14.26 14.07
CA GLN A 24 9.71 -15.54 13.36
C GLN A 24 10.90 -16.46 13.65
N GLU A 25 11.59 -16.27 14.78
CA GLU A 25 12.70 -17.15 15.16
C GLU A 25 12.81 -17.27 16.69
N ALA A 26 11.90 -18.03 17.31
CA ALA A 26 12.08 -18.63 18.65
C ALA A 26 10.83 -19.44 19.06
N ARG A 27 10.65 -20.63 18.46
CA ARG A 27 10.14 -21.84 19.13
C ARG A 27 10.01 -22.97 18.13
N LYS A 28 11.07 -23.76 18.04
CA LYS A 28 11.00 -25.23 17.95
C LYS A 28 12.42 -25.74 18.11
N ASN A 29 12.82 -25.97 19.35
CA ASN A 29 13.75 -27.02 19.68
C ASN A 29 13.34 -27.62 21.02
N GLU A 30 13.44 -28.95 21.06
CA GLU A 30 13.37 -29.86 22.21
C GLU A 30 11.98 -30.34 22.66
N VAL A 31 11.54 -31.43 22.03
CA VAL A 31 11.33 -32.69 22.78
C VAL A 31 12.13 -33.80 22.09
N SER A 32 12.88 -34.51 22.93
CA SER A 32 13.94 -35.46 22.61
C SER A 32 13.47 -36.85 22.14
N GLN A 33 14.30 -37.41 21.25
CA GLN A 33 14.82 -38.79 21.20
C GLN A 33 13.89 -40.02 21.16
N HIS A 34 13.97 -40.73 20.03
CA HIS A 34 14.34 -42.15 19.84
C HIS A 34 14.08 -42.48 18.35
N GLY A 35 14.92 -43.11 17.53
CA GLY A 35 16.24 -43.70 17.64
C GLY A 35 16.60 -44.34 16.28
N VAL A 36 17.88 -44.68 16.14
CA VAL A 36 18.46 -45.75 15.28
C VAL A 36 18.55 -45.54 13.75
N SER A 37 19.75 -45.12 13.34
CA SER A 37 20.74 -45.79 12.46
C SER A 37 20.35 -46.65 11.24
N SER A 38 21.19 -46.47 10.19
CA SER A 38 21.61 -47.43 9.14
C SER A 38 20.61 -47.65 7.99
N GLU A 39 20.97 -47.85 6.72
CA GLU A 39 22.22 -48.02 5.96
C GLU A 39 21.81 -47.88 4.48
N LYS A 40 22.59 -47.20 3.64
CA LYS A 40 23.35 -47.81 2.54
C LYS A 40 22.53 -48.74 1.62
N ASN A 41 22.26 -48.31 0.38
CA ASN A 41 22.62 -49.13 -0.76
C ASN A 41 22.75 -48.33 -2.07
N LYS A 42 23.77 -48.74 -2.81
CA LYS A 42 24.33 -48.18 -4.04
C LYS A 42 24.22 -49.27 -5.10
N SER A 43 24.19 -48.88 -6.38
CA SER A 43 24.43 -49.72 -7.57
C SER A 43 23.21 -50.55 -8.01
N SER A 44 22.82 -50.63 -9.29
CA SER A 44 23.70 -50.97 -10.43
C SER A 44 23.25 -50.46 -11.80
N THR A 45 24.28 -50.35 -12.64
CA THR A 45 24.39 -49.98 -14.04
C THR A 45 24.01 -51.12 -15.00
N GLU A 46 23.49 -50.78 -16.20
CA GLU A 46 23.81 -51.35 -17.53
C GLU A 46 22.99 -50.59 -18.61
N LYS A 47 23.60 -49.77 -19.51
CA LYS A 47 24.11 -50.07 -20.90
C LYS A 47 23.08 -50.83 -21.77
N MET A 48 22.80 -50.52 -23.03
CA MET A 48 23.44 -49.72 -24.09
C MET A 48 22.47 -49.58 -25.29
N SER A 49 22.83 -48.71 -26.25
CA SER A 49 22.33 -48.61 -27.64
C SER A 49 20.99 -47.86 -27.81
N GLY A 50 20.85 -46.79 -28.58
CA GLY A 50 21.64 -46.32 -29.72
C GLY A 50 20.67 -46.07 -30.87
N SER A 51 20.28 -44.82 -31.12
CA SER A 51 19.89 -44.34 -32.46
C SER A 51 19.67 -42.84 -32.43
N SER A 52 20.49 -42.17 -33.23
CA SER A 52 20.47 -40.74 -33.51
C SER A 52 19.22 -40.32 -34.27
N GLY A 53 18.87 -39.05 -34.09
CA GLY A 53 18.21 -38.23 -35.10
C GLY A 53 16.70 -38.29 -35.09
N LEU A 54 16.08 -37.21 -34.59
CA LEU A 54 15.24 -36.33 -35.40
C LEU A 54 14.95 -35.08 -34.57
N ALA A 55 15.46 -33.95 -35.05
CA ALA A 55 15.11 -32.64 -34.55
C ALA A 55 13.62 -32.41 -34.77
N ALA A 56 12.85 -32.30 -33.68
CA ALA A 56 11.51 -31.75 -33.71
C ALA A 56 11.53 -30.51 -32.82
N SER A 57 11.48 -29.36 -33.46
CA SER A 57 11.24 -28.05 -32.87
C SER A 57 9.89 -28.06 -32.15
N ALA A 58 9.87 -28.52 -30.91
CA ALA A 58 8.78 -28.24 -29.99
C ALA A 58 8.97 -26.79 -29.53
N GLN A 59 8.33 -25.86 -30.25
CA GLN A 59 8.03 -24.54 -29.71
C GLN A 59 7.34 -24.77 -28.37
N SER A 60 8.05 -24.51 -27.28
CA SER A 60 7.48 -24.42 -25.96
C SER A 60 6.60 -23.17 -25.94
N PHE A 61 5.35 -23.32 -26.37
CA PHE A 61 4.27 -22.47 -25.87
C PHE A 61 4.07 -22.82 -24.40
N THR A 62 5.02 -22.41 -23.56
CA THR A 62 4.71 -22.07 -22.17
C THR A 62 4.06 -20.71 -22.21
N GLN A 63 2.88 -20.65 -22.83
CA GLN A 63 1.90 -19.63 -22.50
C GLN A 63 1.48 -19.99 -21.09
N SER A 64 2.19 -19.43 -20.12
CA SER A 64 1.76 -19.42 -18.74
C SER A 64 0.42 -18.73 -18.77
N SER A 65 -0.65 -19.52 -18.78
CA SER A 65 -2.00 -19.07 -18.56
C SER A 65 -2.09 -18.61 -17.11
N ALA A 66 -1.45 -17.49 -16.80
CA ALA A 66 -1.90 -16.66 -15.71
C ALA A 66 -3.37 -16.42 -16.03
N LEU A 67 -4.26 -17.05 -15.26
CA LEU A 67 -5.69 -16.83 -15.34
C LEU A 67 -5.85 -15.31 -15.27
N SER A 68 -6.12 -14.67 -16.41
CA SER A 68 -6.32 -13.24 -16.48
C SER A 68 -7.63 -13.00 -15.76
N ILE A 69 -7.55 -12.67 -14.46
CA ILE A 69 -8.71 -12.39 -13.64
C ILE A 69 -9.50 -11.30 -14.35
N ARG A 70 -10.73 -11.61 -14.74
CA ARG A 70 -11.57 -10.68 -15.49
C ARG A 70 -11.95 -9.52 -14.56
N HIS A 71 -11.61 -8.30 -14.97
CA HIS A 71 -12.00 -7.09 -14.25
C HIS A 71 -13.54 -7.01 -14.17
N PRO A 72 -14.14 -6.81 -12.98
CA PRO A 72 -15.59 -6.84 -12.80
C PRO A 72 -16.29 -5.61 -13.37
N PHE A 73 -15.55 -4.55 -13.68
CA PHE A 73 -16.04 -3.34 -14.35
C PHE A 73 -15.34 -3.16 -15.70
N PRO A 74 -15.68 -3.96 -16.73
CA PRO A 74 -14.96 -3.94 -18.01
C PRO A 74 -15.18 -2.64 -18.80
N GLU A 75 -16.35 -2.01 -18.62
CA GLU A 75 -16.72 -0.77 -19.31
C GLU A 75 -16.16 0.49 -18.63
N ILE A 76 -15.59 0.36 -17.43
CA ILE A 76 -15.09 1.52 -16.68
C ILE A 76 -13.65 1.81 -17.10
N PRO A 77 -13.37 3.00 -17.66
CA PRO A 77 -12.04 3.37 -18.10
C PRO A 77 -11.05 3.40 -16.92
N ARG A 78 -9.83 2.94 -17.19
CA ARG A 78 -8.73 2.82 -16.21
C ARG A 78 -7.86 4.08 -16.11
N THR A 79 -7.93 4.93 -17.13
CA THR A 79 -7.14 6.16 -17.25
C THR A 79 -8.08 7.32 -17.56
N ARG A 80 -7.57 8.55 -17.41
CA ARG A 80 -8.27 9.79 -17.75
C ARG A 80 -8.16 10.19 -19.23
N ASP A 81 -7.76 9.26 -20.11
CA ASP A 81 -7.61 9.55 -21.53
C ASP A 81 -8.94 9.98 -22.14
N GLY A 82 -8.93 11.13 -22.82
CA GLY A 82 -10.14 11.73 -23.39
C GLY A 82 -11.14 12.34 -22.37
N MET A 83 -10.85 12.31 -21.06
CA MET A 83 -11.74 12.90 -20.06
C MET A 83 -11.54 14.42 -19.90
N SER A 84 -12.62 15.10 -19.51
CA SER A 84 -12.62 16.51 -19.10
C SER A 84 -11.92 16.70 -17.75
N PHE A 85 -11.59 17.94 -17.42
CA PHE A 85 -11.03 18.36 -16.14
C PHE A 85 -12.10 18.76 -15.11
N GLU A 86 -13.26 19.22 -15.57
CA GLU A 86 -14.27 19.92 -14.75
C GLU A 86 -14.80 19.09 -13.55
N ASN A 87 -14.81 17.77 -13.67
CA ASN A 87 -15.29 16.85 -12.63
C ASN A 87 -14.22 15.84 -12.17
N ASP A 88 -12.94 16.12 -12.43
CA ASP A 88 -11.89 15.19 -12.00
C ASP A 88 -11.85 15.12 -10.46
N PRO A 89 -12.02 13.94 -9.83
CA PRO A 89 -11.98 13.84 -8.37
C PRO A 89 -10.62 14.21 -7.77
N GLY A 90 -9.56 14.16 -8.59
CA GLY A 90 -8.24 14.62 -8.23
C GLY A 90 -8.06 16.13 -8.41
N PHE A 91 -9.02 16.85 -9.01
CA PHE A 91 -8.90 18.27 -9.40
C PHE A 91 -7.73 18.51 -10.36
N ALA A 92 -7.65 17.72 -11.43
CA ALA A 92 -6.63 17.90 -12.45
C ALA A 92 -6.90 19.17 -13.27
N GLU A 93 -5.85 19.96 -13.52
CA GLU A 93 -5.90 21.18 -14.34
C GLU A 93 -5.14 21.04 -15.67
N SER A 94 -4.43 19.93 -15.86
CA SER A 94 -3.66 19.63 -17.07
C SER A 94 -3.65 18.14 -17.41
N LYS A 95 -3.28 17.81 -18.65
CA LYS A 95 -3.09 16.41 -19.07
C LYS A 95 -1.92 15.74 -18.36
N ALA A 96 -0.87 16.50 -18.06
CA ALA A 96 0.26 16.00 -17.27
C ALA A 96 -0.21 15.60 -15.86
N GLU A 97 -1.06 16.41 -15.24
CA GLU A 97 -1.61 16.12 -13.91
C GLU A 97 -2.56 14.92 -13.93
N GLN A 98 -3.43 14.80 -14.94
CA GLN A 98 -4.26 13.60 -15.12
C GLN A 98 -3.41 12.32 -15.22
N LYS A 99 -2.33 12.35 -16.01
CA LYS A 99 -1.41 11.21 -16.12
C LYS A 99 -0.66 10.92 -14.82
N TRP A 100 -0.31 11.95 -14.06
CA TRP A 100 0.27 11.80 -12.74
C TRP A 100 -0.73 11.13 -11.78
N LEU A 101 -2.00 11.56 -11.76
CA LEU A 101 -3.06 10.98 -10.93
C LEU A 101 -3.30 9.50 -11.25
N ASP A 102 -3.35 9.15 -12.54
CA ASP A 102 -3.53 7.77 -13.00
C ASP A 102 -2.40 6.85 -12.49
N ARG A 103 -1.13 7.30 -12.57
CA ARG A 103 0.03 6.54 -12.08
C ARG A 103 0.06 6.38 -10.57
N HIS A 104 -0.48 7.35 -9.83
CA HIS A 104 -0.48 7.36 -8.36
C HIS A 104 -1.79 6.81 -7.75
N GLY A 105 -2.60 6.12 -8.56
CA GLY A 105 -3.74 5.33 -8.09
C GLY A 105 -5.01 6.12 -7.76
N TYR A 106 -5.09 7.40 -8.13
CA TYR A 106 -6.31 8.18 -7.92
C TYR A 106 -7.39 7.72 -8.89
N PRO A 107 -8.61 7.39 -8.42
CA PRO A 107 -9.69 7.02 -9.31
C PRO A 107 -10.09 8.22 -10.18
N ASN A 108 -10.40 7.97 -11.45
CA ASN A 108 -11.11 8.96 -12.27
C ASN A 108 -12.60 9.03 -11.86
N GLU A 109 -13.36 9.97 -12.44
CA GLU A 109 -14.78 10.19 -12.12
C GLU A 109 -15.60 8.89 -12.21
N LYS A 110 -15.46 8.13 -13.31
CA LYS A 110 -16.22 6.89 -13.55
C LYS A 110 -15.83 5.75 -12.61
N GLN A 111 -14.54 5.65 -12.28
CA GLN A 111 -14.06 4.70 -11.28
C GLN A 111 -14.61 5.05 -9.90
N LEU A 112 -14.54 6.32 -9.50
CA LEU A 112 -15.01 6.74 -8.18
C LEU A 112 -16.51 6.48 -8.03
N GLU A 113 -17.31 6.88 -9.02
CA GLU A 113 -18.76 6.65 -9.07
C GLU A 113 -19.10 5.15 -8.93
N ALA A 114 -18.44 4.30 -9.73
CA ALA A 114 -18.67 2.86 -9.69
C ALA A 114 -18.22 2.23 -8.36
N TYR A 115 -17.04 2.59 -7.86
CA TYR A 115 -16.41 1.91 -6.74
C TYR A 115 -17.03 2.32 -5.41
N MET A 116 -17.47 3.57 -5.25
CA MET A 116 -18.14 4.03 -4.04
C MET A 116 -19.37 3.20 -3.68
N LEU A 117 -20.09 2.67 -4.67
CA LEU A 117 -21.31 1.89 -4.48
C LEU A 117 -21.10 0.37 -4.61
N ALA A 118 -19.95 -0.06 -5.12
CA ALA A 118 -19.67 -1.48 -5.35
C ALA A 118 -19.57 -2.27 -4.04
N PRO A 119 -20.05 -3.53 -3.99
CA PRO A 119 -19.74 -4.46 -2.90
C PRO A 119 -18.22 -4.72 -2.77
N GLU A 120 -17.75 -5.00 -1.55
CA GLU A 120 -16.33 -5.33 -1.28
C GLU A 120 -15.82 -6.49 -2.14
N ALA A 121 -16.67 -7.49 -2.41
CA ALA A 121 -16.31 -8.62 -3.27
C ALA A 121 -15.93 -8.17 -4.70
N LEU A 122 -16.63 -7.17 -5.26
CA LEU A 122 -16.29 -6.64 -6.58
C LEU A 122 -15.02 -5.79 -6.54
N LEU A 123 -14.81 -5.00 -5.49
CA LEU A 123 -13.56 -4.26 -5.33
C LEU A 123 -12.36 -5.21 -5.17
N LYS A 124 -12.54 -6.31 -4.44
CA LYS A 124 -11.53 -7.37 -4.31
C LYS A 124 -11.20 -7.99 -5.66
N GLN A 125 -12.21 -8.37 -6.44
CA GLN A 125 -11.97 -8.92 -7.78
C GLN A 125 -11.29 -7.91 -8.73
N ALA A 126 -11.64 -6.62 -8.64
CA ALA A 126 -10.96 -5.57 -9.41
C ALA A 126 -9.49 -5.43 -8.98
N ALA A 127 -9.24 -5.41 -7.67
CA ALA A 127 -7.90 -5.33 -7.11
C ALA A 127 -7.03 -6.54 -7.50
N GLU A 128 -7.58 -7.75 -7.46
CA GLU A 128 -6.92 -8.98 -7.95
C GLU A 128 -6.63 -8.93 -9.45
N ALA A 129 -7.42 -8.18 -10.23
CA ALA A 129 -7.15 -7.89 -11.63
C ALA A 129 -6.14 -6.74 -11.85
N GLY A 130 -5.49 -6.23 -10.78
CA GLY A 130 -4.45 -5.20 -10.85
C GLY A 130 -4.96 -3.76 -10.68
N ASP A 131 -6.22 -3.57 -10.30
CA ASP A 131 -6.77 -2.24 -10.02
C ASP A 131 -6.28 -1.69 -8.67
N ILE A 132 -5.23 -0.87 -8.71
CA ILE A 132 -4.66 -0.25 -7.51
C ILE A 132 -5.58 0.78 -6.84
N ALA A 133 -6.54 1.37 -7.57
CA ALA A 133 -7.52 2.30 -7.01
C ALA A 133 -8.60 1.53 -6.23
N ALA A 134 -9.12 0.43 -6.81
CA ALA A 134 -10.04 -0.45 -6.11
C ALA A 134 -9.39 -1.12 -4.89
N GLN A 135 -8.11 -1.51 -4.97
CA GLN A 135 -7.37 -2.04 -3.82
C GLN A 135 -7.33 -1.01 -2.67
N ALA A 136 -6.99 0.25 -2.98
CA ALA A 136 -6.96 1.32 -1.98
C ALA A 136 -8.34 1.59 -1.36
N MET A 137 -9.42 1.60 -2.18
CA MET A 137 -10.78 1.78 -1.67
C MET A 137 -11.26 0.59 -0.84
N LEU A 138 -10.92 -0.64 -1.24
CA LEU A 138 -11.21 -1.85 -0.48
C LEU A 138 -10.51 -1.80 0.89
N ASP A 139 -9.21 -1.56 0.91
CA ASP A 139 -8.46 -1.53 2.16
C ASP A 139 -8.93 -0.41 3.08
N ALA A 140 -9.29 0.75 2.53
CA ALA A 140 -9.87 1.83 3.32
C ALA A 140 -11.19 1.44 4.00
N ARG A 141 -12.04 0.65 3.33
CA ARG A 141 -13.28 0.12 3.93
C ARG A 141 -13.02 -0.91 5.02
N LEU A 142 -11.94 -1.67 4.87
CA LEU A 142 -11.53 -2.69 5.82
C LEU A 142 -10.78 -2.12 7.05
N LEU A 143 -10.43 -0.83 7.07
CA LEU A 143 -9.74 -0.20 8.21
C LEU A 143 -10.41 -0.43 9.59
N PRO A 144 -11.75 -0.41 9.73
CA PRO A 144 -12.39 -0.66 11.03
C PRO A 144 -12.34 -2.13 11.51
N THR A 145 -12.13 -3.09 10.60
CA THR A 145 -12.37 -4.52 10.88
C THR A 145 -11.16 -5.42 10.61
N ASP A 146 -10.28 -5.05 9.68
CA ASP A 146 -9.08 -5.79 9.32
C ASP A 146 -7.82 -5.09 9.86
N PRO A 147 -7.10 -5.70 10.82
CA PRO A 147 -5.90 -5.09 11.40
C PRO A 147 -4.74 -4.93 10.40
N LYS A 148 -4.79 -5.60 9.24
CA LYS A 148 -3.76 -5.47 8.20
C LYS A 148 -4.07 -4.41 7.15
N ALA A 149 -5.29 -3.86 7.11
CA ALA A 149 -5.70 -2.87 6.11
C ALA A 149 -4.82 -1.62 6.13
N GLN A 150 -4.48 -1.12 7.32
CA GLN A 150 -3.57 0.02 7.45
C GLN A 150 -2.19 -0.27 6.85
N GLN A 151 -1.61 -1.44 7.11
CA GLN A 151 -0.31 -1.81 6.56
C GLN A 151 -0.37 -1.93 5.04
N ARG A 152 -1.44 -2.52 4.47
CA ARG A 152 -1.60 -2.62 3.02
C ARG A 152 -1.70 -1.26 2.33
N LEU A 153 -2.37 -0.28 2.95
CA LEU A 153 -2.39 1.10 2.43
C LEU A 153 -1.01 1.78 2.48
N VAL A 154 -0.23 1.53 3.55
CA VAL A 154 1.15 2.02 3.67
C VAL A 154 2.07 1.36 2.63
N ASP A 155 1.95 0.04 2.44
CA ASP A 155 2.71 -0.71 1.43
C ASP A 155 2.38 -0.22 0.02
N ALA A 156 1.09 0.00 -0.28
CA ALA A 156 0.67 0.59 -1.55
C ALA A 156 1.26 2.00 -1.75
N GLY A 157 1.30 2.82 -0.70
CA GLY A 157 1.96 4.12 -0.72
C GLY A 157 3.48 4.03 -0.94
N ALA A 158 4.13 2.97 -0.45
CA ALA A 158 5.53 2.70 -0.74
C ALA A 158 5.77 2.43 -2.23
N GLU A 159 4.85 1.70 -2.88
CA GLU A 159 4.85 1.44 -4.32
C GLU A 159 4.39 2.64 -5.18
N GLY A 160 4.06 3.78 -4.57
CA GLY A 160 3.68 5.01 -5.28
C GLY A 160 2.18 5.25 -5.41
N ASN A 161 1.31 4.42 -4.80
CA ASN A 161 -0.12 4.70 -4.72
C ASN A 161 -0.40 5.76 -3.65
N LEU A 162 -0.26 7.03 -3.98
CA LEU A 162 -0.50 8.14 -3.04
C LEU A 162 -1.98 8.31 -2.69
N PHE A 163 -2.89 7.81 -3.55
CA PHE A 163 -4.30 7.73 -3.20
C PHE A 163 -4.54 6.81 -1.99
N ALA A 164 -3.82 5.69 -1.86
CA ALA A 164 -3.90 4.82 -0.67
C ALA A 164 -3.50 5.56 0.62
N LEU A 165 -2.46 6.39 0.56
CA LEU A 165 -2.06 7.23 1.71
C LEU A 165 -3.14 8.28 2.04
N ASN A 166 -3.75 8.91 1.03
CA ASN A 166 -4.83 9.86 1.24
C ASN A 166 -6.09 9.20 1.84
N MET A 167 -6.42 7.98 1.45
CA MET A 167 -7.51 7.21 2.06
C MET A 167 -7.23 6.89 3.54
N LEU A 168 -5.99 6.47 3.85
CA LEU A 168 -5.57 6.24 5.24
C LEU A 168 -5.63 7.53 6.06
N ALA A 169 -5.10 8.64 5.54
CA ALA A 169 -5.14 9.92 6.23
C ALA A 169 -6.59 10.38 6.50
N SER A 170 -7.46 10.22 5.51
CA SER A 170 -8.89 10.59 5.61
C SER A 170 -9.62 9.74 6.66
N TYR A 171 -9.35 8.44 6.75
CA TYR A 171 -9.90 7.60 7.81
C TYR A 171 -9.41 8.05 9.20
N GLN A 172 -8.11 8.30 9.35
CA GLN A 172 -7.52 8.74 10.61
C GLN A 172 -8.04 10.14 11.04
N GLY A 173 -8.31 11.03 10.08
CA GLY A 173 -8.77 12.40 10.35
C GLY A 173 -10.28 12.54 10.53
N GLY A 174 -11.07 11.66 9.91
CA GLY A 174 -12.53 11.77 9.84
C GLY A 174 -13.30 10.72 10.63
N SER A 175 -12.69 9.59 11.02
CA SER A 175 -13.40 8.54 11.78
C SER A 175 -13.35 8.78 13.29
N ALA A 176 -14.37 8.27 14.00
CA ALA A 176 -14.44 8.38 15.46
C ALA A 176 -13.28 7.68 16.21
N ASN A 177 -12.71 6.64 15.59
CA ASN A 177 -11.58 5.87 16.11
C ASN A 177 -10.24 6.30 15.49
N GLY A 178 -10.24 7.37 14.71
CA GLY A 178 -9.06 7.88 14.03
C GLY A 178 -8.14 8.66 14.96
N ASP A 179 -6.86 8.69 14.61
CA ASP A 179 -5.85 9.53 15.24
C ASP A 179 -5.54 10.73 14.35
N PRO A 180 -5.92 11.97 14.74
CA PRO A 180 -5.71 13.14 13.91
C PRO A 180 -4.22 13.51 13.76
N VAL A 181 -3.35 13.09 14.69
CA VAL A 181 -1.89 13.23 14.52
C VAL A 181 -1.39 12.26 13.45
N ALA A 182 -1.87 11.02 13.44
CA ALA A 182 -1.57 10.06 12.39
C ALA A 182 -2.10 10.53 11.02
N ALA A 183 -3.31 11.12 10.98
CA ALA A 183 -3.88 11.72 9.77
C ALA A 183 -2.97 12.80 9.18
N TYR A 184 -2.47 13.69 10.05
CA TYR A 184 -1.51 14.71 9.68
C TYR A 184 -0.21 14.09 9.15
N ALA A 185 0.35 13.13 9.88
CA ALA A 185 1.60 12.49 9.51
C ALA A 185 1.51 11.80 8.14
N VAL A 186 0.46 11.00 7.90
CA VAL A 186 0.26 10.27 6.64
C VAL A 186 0.04 11.23 5.47
N SER A 187 -0.77 12.27 5.63
CA SER A 187 -0.98 13.26 4.57
C SER A 187 0.27 14.11 4.31
N ARG A 188 1.11 14.35 5.33
CA ARG A 188 2.43 14.98 5.17
C ARG A 188 3.41 14.08 4.42
N VAL A 189 3.35 12.78 4.61
CA VAL A 189 4.07 11.82 3.77
C VAL A 189 3.62 11.90 2.32
N ALA A 190 2.31 11.89 2.04
CA ALA A 190 1.81 12.00 0.66
C ALA A 190 2.33 13.28 -0.03
N GLU A 191 2.35 14.40 0.71
CA GLU A 191 2.91 15.66 0.24
C GLU A 191 4.41 15.58 -0.06
N MET A 192 5.21 15.06 0.89
CA MET A 192 6.66 14.86 0.70
C MET A 192 6.97 13.95 -0.50
N ARG A 193 6.06 13.03 -0.83
CA ARG A 193 6.21 12.07 -1.93
C ARG A 193 5.68 12.56 -3.27
N GLY A 194 5.11 13.76 -3.33
CA GLY A 194 4.79 14.42 -4.60
C GLY A 194 3.38 14.99 -4.69
N ASP A 195 2.45 14.63 -3.80
CA ASP A 195 1.08 15.19 -3.82
C ASP A 195 1.03 16.53 -3.07
N ALA A 196 1.48 17.61 -3.70
CA ALA A 196 1.47 18.93 -3.06
C ALA A 196 0.04 19.38 -2.65
N ARG A 197 -1.02 18.87 -3.29
CA ARG A 197 -2.41 19.16 -2.86
C ARG A 197 -2.77 18.51 -1.52
N ALA A 198 -2.06 17.46 -1.09
CA ALA A 198 -2.28 16.83 0.21
C ALA A 198 -2.03 17.79 1.39
N GLY A 199 -1.15 18.79 1.23
CA GLY A 199 -0.94 19.85 2.22
C GLY A 199 -2.17 20.76 2.37
N ILE A 200 -2.90 21.01 1.28
CA ILE A 200 -4.10 21.86 1.26
C ILE A 200 -5.29 21.09 1.83
N THR A 201 -5.49 19.84 1.39
CA THR A 201 -6.64 19.04 1.82
C THR A 201 -6.55 18.56 3.27
N ARG A 202 -5.34 18.51 3.85
CA ARG A 202 -5.11 18.11 5.25
C ARG A 202 -5.94 18.87 6.27
N GLU A 203 -6.02 20.18 6.14
CA GLU A 203 -6.76 21.00 7.12
C GLU A 203 -8.28 20.81 6.99
N VAL A 204 -8.78 20.34 5.84
CA VAL A 204 -10.21 20.04 5.61
C VAL A 204 -10.57 18.62 6.06
N MET A 205 -9.67 17.64 5.86
CA MET A 205 -9.95 16.23 6.19
C MET A 205 -9.92 15.93 7.69
N ILE A 206 -9.18 16.70 8.48
CA ILE A 206 -9.05 16.49 9.93
C ILE A 206 -10.19 17.21 10.63
N ALA A 207 -11.18 16.45 11.12
CA ALA A 207 -12.43 16.99 11.65
C ALA A 207 -12.25 17.91 12.88
N LYS A 208 -11.14 17.77 13.60
CA LYS A 208 -10.79 18.60 14.76
C LYS A 208 -9.47 19.31 14.49
N PRO A 209 -9.41 20.65 14.54
CA PRO A 209 -8.16 21.38 14.40
C PRO A 209 -7.11 20.87 15.40
N LEU A 210 -5.91 20.58 14.89
CA LEU A 210 -4.79 20.15 15.72
C LEU A 210 -4.21 21.32 16.51
N THR A 211 -3.81 21.06 17.76
CA THR A 211 -2.98 22.01 18.52
C THR A 211 -1.58 22.11 17.91
N THR A 212 -0.83 23.14 18.29
CA THR A 212 0.56 23.32 17.85
C THR A 212 1.42 22.10 18.19
N GLU A 213 1.27 21.54 19.40
CA GLU A 213 2.02 20.36 19.85
C GLU A 213 1.66 19.13 19.01
N GLN A 214 0.38 18.94 18.68
CA GLN A 214 -0.07 17.86 17.81
C GLN A 214 0.46 18.01 16.39
N LYS A 215 0.52 19.23 15.84
CA LYS A 215 1.15 19.49 14.53
C LYS A 215 2.64 19.17 14.56
N MET A 216 3.36 19.58 15.61
CA MET A 216 4.79 19.26 15.77
C MET A 216 5.03 17.74 15.88
N LEU A 217 4.19 17.04 16.64
CA LEU A 217 4.25 15.58 16.72
C LEU A 217 3.95 14.96 15.35
N GLY A 218 2.94 15.45 14.65
CA GLY A 218 2.58 15.01 13.30
C GLY A 218 3.71 15.18 12.28
N GLU A 219 4.43 16.30 12.29
CA GLU A 219 5.62 16.52 11.45
C GLU A 219 6.75 15.52 11.79
N SER A 220 7.04 15.31 13.07
CA SER A 220 8.04 14.32 13.50
C SER A 220 7.66 12.90 13.04
N GLU A 221 6.40 12.52 13.24
CA GLU A 221 5.88 11.22 12.81
C GLU A 221 5.88 11.08 11.28
N ALA A 222 5.62 12.15 10.53
CA ALA A 222 5.69 12.15 9.08
C ALA A 222 7.11 11.82 8.58
N LEU A 223 8.13 12.44 9.18
CA LEU A 223 9.53 12.18 8.82
C LEU A 223 9.90 10.72 9.09
N ARG A 224 9.53 10.21 10.27
CA ARG A 224 9.77 8.81 10.66
C ARG A 224 9.04 7.84 9.72
N LEU A 225 7.77 8.11 9.41
CA LEU A 225 6.94 7.29 8.54
C LEU A 225 7.47 7.30 7.09
N ASN A 226 7.87 8.45 6.56
CA ASN A 226 8.45 8.55 5.22
C ASN A 226 9.75 7.73 5.11
N GLN A 227 10.60 7.76 6.14
CA GLN A 227 11.79 6.91 6.21
C GLN A 227 11.43 5.43 6.24
N ALA A 228 10.40 5.04 7.02
CA ALA A 228 9.93 3.65 7.07
C ALA A 228 9.41 3.19 5.71
N ILE A 229 8.62 4.01 5.02
CA ILE A 229 8.11 3.73 3.67
C ILE A 229 9.24 3.60 2.65
N ASN A 230 10.28 4.45 2.73
CA ASN A 230 11.47 4.30 1.89
C ASN A 230 12.17 2.96 2.13
N LYS A 231 12.27 2.51 3.39
CA LYS A 231 12.85 1.21 3.72
C LYS A 231 12.03 0.05 3.15
N ILE A 232 10.70 0.14 3.17
CA ILE A 232 9.81 -0.86 2.53
C ILE A 232 10.15 -0.97 1.04
N TYR A 233 10.18 0.16 0.33
CA TYR A 233 10.50 0.17 -1.11
C TYR A 233 11.91 -0.38 -1.40
N ILE A 234 12.92 0.10 -0.67
CA ILE A 234 14.32 -0.36 -0.83
C ILE A 234 14.45 -1.86 -0.55
N SER A 235 13.77 -2.37 0.49
CA SER A 235 13.84 -3.80 0.82
C SER A 235 13.31 -4.69 -0.31
N LYS A 236 12.35 -4.19 -1.10
CA LYS A 236 11.74 -4.92 -2.21
C LYS A 236 12.49 -4.75 -3.53
N HIS A 237 12.94 -3.54 -3.83
CA HIS A 237 13.50 -3.18 -5.15
C HIS A 237 15.01 -2.98 -5.15
N GLY A 238 15.68 -2.93 -3.99
CA GLY A 238 17.12 -2.73 -3.86
C GLY A 238 17.62 -1.32 -4.17
N VAL A 239 16.72 -0.38 -4.51
CA VAL A 239 17.04 1.00 -4.89
C VAL A 239 16.14 2.00 -4.16
N ALA A 240 16.59 3.24 -4.05
CA ALA A 240 15.78 4.32 -3.49
C ALA A 240 14.61 4.68 -4.42
N PRO A 241 13.43 5.05 -3.89
CA PRO A 241 12.31 5.45 -4.72
C PRO A 241 12.59 6.78 -5.43
N ILE A 242 12.20 6.87 -6.70
CA ILE A 242 12.18 8.13 -7.45
C ILE A 242 10.83 8.79 -7.19
N LEU A 243 10.85 9.98 -6.57
CA LEU A 243 9.63 10.71 -6.23
C LEU A 243 9.19 11.58 -7.42
N ASP A 244 8.05 11.25 -8.01
CA ASP A 244 7.43 11.98 -9.12
C ASP A 244 6.51 13.08 -8.57
N LYS A 245 6.89 14.34 -8.74
CA LYS A 245 6.11 15.48 -8.20
C LYS A 245 4.90 15.78 -9.07
N ARG A 246 3.77 16.03 -8.43
CA ARG A 246 2.53 16.42 -9.11
C ARG A 246 2.72 17.72 -9.89
N PRO A 247 2.46 17.73 -11.21
CA PRO A 247 2.61 18.93 -12.02
C PRO A 247 1.39 19.86 -11.85
N ILE A 248 1.42 20.69 -10.81
CA ILE A 248 0.36 21.68 -10.51
C ILE A 248 0.69 23.01 -11.22
N GLY A 249 -0.32 23.64 -11.83
CA GLY A 249 -0.22 25.02 -12.32
C GLY A 249 0.68 25.22 -13.54
N GLY A 250 0.75 24.25 -14.46
CA GLY A 250 1.64 24.32 -15.61
C GLY A 250 1.02 23.85 -16.92
N GLN A 251 1.33 24.64 -17.96
CA GLN A 251 1.28 24.37 -19.41
C GLN A 251 1.47 22.90 -19.81
#